data_AF-A0A261ABK2-F1
#
_entry.id   AF-A0A261ABK2-F1
#
_cell.length_a   1.000
_cell.length_b   1.000
_cell.length_c   1.000
_cell.angle_alpha   90.00
_cell.angle_beta   90.00
_cell.angle_gamma   90.00
#
_symmetry.space_group_name_H-M   'P 1'
#
loop_
_entity.id
_entity.type
_entity.pdbx_description
1 polymer ?
#
loop_
_entity_poly.entity_id
_entity_poly.type
_entity_poly.pdbx_seq_one_letter_code
_entity_poly.pdbx_strand_id
1 'polypeptide(L)'
;MNLRYHFQNASEPYIFSDGFKEFQLNFVKTLPHLPVSLFLIGLYILKMYRKQTAHFSPFLSFHILMYASVIINIITISIKLDMSFFLLALYSRTQILFIHFSYIIISLIFFDLFVVVFPPTNLYFKTCDIHMSRRNIKCVMIVVLIVFRMFLCNDIFVLSISGCEIKLDFLNVSIHFINILLLIILIIQWKISGIHQKDSYIFINSIVYMLLITIFETITIFKHVSKYNSDLPLTFDKFIYIVYYFPYLWIISVYICNFKTVQTWIQNQKKRTSVTVVVPECRVVVRPQRIDETVISELSVSEVETVM
;
A
#
# COMPACT_ATOMS: atom_id res chain seq x y z
N MET A 1 22.14 -20.88 9.01
CA MET A 1 21.52 -19.56 8.81
C MET A 1 21.28 -18.95 10.18
N ASN A 2 21.78 -17.74 10.43
CA ASN A 2 21.63 -17.06 11.71
C ASN A 2 21.01 -15.66 11.47
N LEU A 3 19.92 -15.34 12.17
CA LEU A 3 19.27 -14.03 12.10
C LEU A 3 19.51 -13.30 13.42
N ARG A 4 20.16 -12.14 13.35
CA ARG A 4 20.45 -11.29 14.52
C ARG A 4 19.76 -9.95 14.37
N TYR A 5 19.24 -9.43 15.46
CA TYR A 5 18.80 -8.04 15.55
C TYR A 5 19.99 -7.17 15.95
N HIS A 6 20.19 -6.04 15.27
CA HIS A 6 21.29 -5.11 15.51
C HIS A 6 20.79 -3.66 15.42
N PHE A 7 21.18 -2.85 16.40
CA PHE A 7 20.95 -1.42 16.39
C PHE A 7 22.18 -0.73 15.76
N GLN A 8 21.99 0.02 14.67
CA GLN A 8 23.10 0.74 14.03
C GLN A 8 23.55 1.93 14.88
N ASN A 9 24.83 1.93 15.26
CA ASN A 9 25.45 3.07 15.94
C ASN A 9 25.62 4.26 14.98
N ALA A 10 25.64 5.49 15.51
CA ALA A 10 25.80 6.71 14.72
C ALA A 10 27.11 6.80 13.91
N SER A 11 28.12 6.00 14.27
CA SER A 11 29.39 5.87 13.55
C SER A 11 29.34 4.89 12.37
N GLU A 12 28.30 4.05 12.28
CA GLU A 12 28.11 3.15 11.15
C GLU A 12 27.40 3.89 10.01
N PRO A 13 27.84 3.73 8.75
CA PRO A 13 27.12 4.30 7.63
C PRO A 13 25.68 3.78 7.57
N TYR A 14 24.75 4.71 7.43
CA TYR A 14 23.34 4.38 7.24
C TYR A 14 23.20 3.68 5.89
N ILE A 15 22.78 2.41 5.89
CA ILE A 15 22.74 1.54 4.70
C ILE A 15 22.02 2.20 3.52
N PHE A 16 20.98 2.97 3.83
CA PHE A 16 20.19 3.70 2.85
C PHE A 16 20.89 4.96 2.31
N SER A 17 21.68 5.66 3.12
CA SER A 17 22.38 6.88 2.68
C SER A 17 23.46 6.54 1.65
N ASP A 18 24.26 5.51 1.94
CA ASP A 18 25.31 5.04 1.04
C ASP A 18 24.71 4.46 -0.25
N GLY A 19 23.69 3.60 -0.12
CA GLY A 19 23.00 3.05 -1.29
C GLY A 19 22.31 4.11 -2.15
N PHE A 20 21.78 5.19 -1.56
CA PHE A 20 21.19 6.30 -2.32
C PHE A 20 22.24 7.10 -3.08
N LYS A 21 23.39 7.39 -2.46
CA LYS A 21 24.50 8.09 -3.13
C LYS A 21 25.04 7.25 -4.30
N GLU A 22 25.22 5.95 -4.09
CA GLU A 22 25.60 5.01 -5.14
C GLU A 22 24.56 4.93 -6.26
N PHE A 23 23.26 4.93 -5.91
CA PHE A 23 22.15 5.01 -6.85
C PHE A 23 22.24 6.23 -7.76
N GLN A 24 22.43 7.41 -7.19
CA GLN A 24 22.52 8.65 -7.96
C GLN A 24 23.75 8.68 -8.88
N LEU A 25 24.92 8.27 -8.38
CA LEU A 25 26.16 8.23 -9.17
C LEU A 25 26.09 7.24 -10.34
N ASN A 26 25.32 6.16 -10.19
CA ASN A 26 25.17 5.13 -11.22
C ASN A 26 23.77 5.13 -11.86
N PHE A 27 23.02 6.22 -11.79
CA PHE A 27 21.64 6.30 -12.31
C PHE A 27 21.53 5.89 -13.79
N VAL A 28 22.52 6.24 -14.62
CA VAL A 28 22.53 5.82 -16.04
C VAL A 28 22.53 4.30 -16.18
N LYS A 29 23.22 3.59 -15.28
CA LYS A 29 23.25 2.11 -15.28
C LYS A 29 21.92 1.49 -14.83
N THR A 30 20.99 2.27 -14.24
CA THR A 30 19.64 1.78 -13.86
C THR A 30 18.58 1.97 -14.92
N LEU A 31 18.87 2.75 -15.96
CA LEU A 31 17.95 2.99 -17.07
C LEU A 31 17.42 1.72 -17.76
N PRO A 32 18.12 0.56 -17.79
CA PRO A 32 17.54 -0.68 -18.29
C PRO A 32 16.24 -1.12 -17.58
N HIS A 33 15.97 -0.63 -16.36
CA HIS A 33 14.71 -0.89 -15.63
C HIS A 33 13.59 0.10 -15.98
N LEU A 34 13.91 1.24 -16.60
CA LEU A 34 12.95 2.28 -16.98
C LEU A 34 11.82 1.78 -17.89
N PRO A 35 12.06 0.91 -18.91
CA PRO A 35 11.00 0.42 -19.79
C PRO A 35 9.81 -0.20 -19.05
N VAL A 36 10.03 -0.86 -17.90
CA VAL A 36 8.94 -1.45 -17.11
C VAL A 36 8.03 -0.35 -16.55
N SER A 37 8.60 0.69 -15.94
CA SER A 37 7.83 1.82 -15.43
C SER A 37 7.08 2.56 -16.54
N LEU A 38 7.72 2.79 -17.69
CA LEU A 38 7.09 3.44 -18.84
C LEU A 38 5.95 2.62 -19.43
N PHE A 39 6.10 1.30 -19.49
CA PHE A 39 5.02 0.41 -19.92
C PHE A 39 3.80 0.53 -18.99
N LEU A 40 4.00 0.48 -17.67
CA LEU A 40 2.91 0.63 -16.69
C LEU A 40 2.26 2.01 -16.77
N ILE A 41 3.05 3.08 -16.90
CA ILE A 41 2.54 4.44 -17.14
C ILE A 41 1.73 4.51 -18.44
N GLY A 42 2.20 3.85 -19.51
CA GLY A 42 1.49 3.76 -20.78
C GLY A 42 0.11 3.09 -20.62
N LEU A 43 0.02 2.01 -19.84
CA LEU A 43 -1.26 1.38 -19.48
C LEU A 43 -2.17 2.33 -18.68
N TYR A 44 -1.61 3.06 -17.72
CA TYR A 44 -2.35 4.07 -16.97
C TYR A 44 -2.92 5.18 -17.89
N ILE A 45 -2.09 5.75 -18.77
CA ILE A 45 -2.49 6.76 -19.75
C ILE A 45 -3.55 6.21 -20.70
N LEU A 46 -3.41 4.97 -21.16
CA LEU A 46 -4.39 4.31 -22.04
C LEU A 46 -5.78 4.25 -21.40
N LYS A 47 -5.87 3.95 -20.09
CA LYS A 47 -7.16 3.98 -19.37
C LYS A 47 -7.71 5.40 -19.22
N MET A 48 -6.87 6.40 -18.98
CA MET A 48 -7.32 7.81 -18.99
C MET A 48 -7.84 8.24 -20.36
N TYR A 49 -7.12 7.91 -21.43
CA TYR A 49 -7.50 8.20 -22.81
C TYR A 49 -8.86 7.58 -23.17
N ARG A 50 -9.11 6.35 -22.71
CA ARG A 50 -10.41 5.66 -22.87
C ARG A 50 -11.51 6.18 -21.93
N LYS A 51 -11.27 7.26 -21.18
CA LYS A 51 -12.19 7.84 -20.19
C LYS A 51 -12.64 6.85 -19.11
N GLN A 52 -11.79 5.87 -18.79
CA GLN A 52 -12.07 4.82 -17.80
C GLN A 52 -11.52 5.16 -16.40
N THR A 53 -11.54 6.44 -16.02
CA THR A 53 -10.93 6.94 -14.78
C THR A 53 -11.60 6.40 -13.52
N ALA A 54 -12.89 6.05 -13.60
CA ALA A 54 -13.63 5.42 -12.50
C ALA A 54 -12.96 4.13 -11.99
N HIS A 55 -12.21 3.41 -12.85
CA HIS A 55 -11.48 2.21 -12.47
C HIS A 55 -10.33 2.46 -11.49
N PHE A 56 -9.86 3.71 -11.35
CA PHE A 56 -8.79 4.08 -10.44
C PHE A 56 -9.28 4.43 -9.03
N SER A 57 -10.59 4.71 -8.87
CA SER A 57 -11.16 5.15 -7.59
C SER A 57 -10.82 4.23 -6.40
N PRO A 58 -10.85 2.88 -6.52
CA PRO A 58 -10.45 1.99 -5.43
C PRO A 58 -8.98 2.09 -5.02
N PHE A 59 -8.12 2.69 -5.86
CA PHE A 59 -6.66 2.74 -5.72
C PHE A 59 -6.12 4.15 -5.50
N LEU A 60 -6.98 5.10 -5.12
CA LEU A 60 -6.62 6.52 -5.01
C LEU A 60 -5.37 6.78 -4.14
N SER A 61 -5.19 6.04 -3.03
CA SER A 61 -3.99 6.19 -2.18
C SER A 61 -2.70 5.87 -2.94
N PHE A 62 -2.69 4.81 -3.75
CA PHE A 62 -1.53 4.41 -4.55
C PHE A 62 -1.32 5.34 -5.74
N HIS A 63 -2.41 5.88 -6.30
CA HIS A 63 -2.36 6.89 -7.34
C HIS A 63 -1.67 8.18 -6.88
N ILE A 64 -2.00 8.67 -5.68
CA ILE A 64 -1.33 9.83 -5.06
C ILE A 64 0.16 9.52 -4.81
N LEU A 65 0.49 8.34 -4.30
CA LEU A 65 1.88 7.94 -4.07
C LEU A 65 2.70 7.82 -5.36
N MET A 66 2.09 7.36 -6.45
CA MET A 66 2.76 7.32 -7.75
C MET A 66 3.19 8.72 -8.19
N TYR A 67 2.31 9.72 -8.08
CA TYR A 67 2.67 11.11 -8.40
C TYR A 67 3.76 11.64 -7.47
N ALA A 68 3.64 11.39 -6.16
CA ALA A 68 4.67 11.78 -5.21
C ALA A 68 6.04 11.17 -5.57
N SER A 69 6.07 9.88 -5.94
CA SER A 69 7.28 9.20 -6.39
C SER A 69 7.88 9.82 -7.64
N VAL A 70 7.06 10.08 -8.66
CA VAL A 70 7.53 10.71 -9.90
C VAL A 70 8.16 12.08 -9.62
N ILE A 71 7.52 12.90 -8.77
CA ILE A 71 8.06 14.22 -8.38
C ILE A 71 9.39 14.05 -7.63
N ILE A 72 9.46 13.15 -6.64
CA ILE A 72 10.67 12.88 -5.87
C ILE A 72 11.81 12.41 -6.78
N ASN A 73 11.52 11.53 -7.75
CA ASN A 73 12.51 11.02 -8.70
C ASN A 73 13.04 12.14 -9.61
N ILE A 74 12.16 12.99 -10.14
CA ILE A 74 12.57 14.15 -10.96
C ILE A 74 13.48 15.07 -10.17
N ILE A 75 13.11 15.41 -8.93
CA ILE A 75 13.95 16.26 -8.06
C ILE A 75 15.29 15.59 -7.79
N THR A 76 15.29 14.29 -7.48
CA THR A 76 16.51 13.51 -7.18
C THR A 76 17.51 13.53 -8.35
N ILE A 77 17.02 13.35 -9.58
CA ILE A 77 17.86 13.38 -10.78
C ILE A 77 18.35 14.81 -11.10
N SER A 78 17.54 15.82 -10.78
CA SER A 78 17.85 17.22 -11.10
C SER A 78 18.89 17.84 -10.17
N ILE A 79 19.07 17.30 -8.96
CA ILE A 79 20.08 17.79 -8.01
C ILE A 79 21.46 17.26 -8.43
N LYS A 80 22.36 18.16 -8.85
CA LYS A 80 23.79 17.86 -8.97
C LYS A 80 24.47 17.96 -7.59
N LEU A 81 25.38 17.04 -7.29
CA LEU A 81 26.09 16.93 -6.00
C LEU A 81 26.95 18.16 -5.63
N ASP A 82 27.27 19.04 -6.59
CA ASP A 82 28.21 20.16 -6.44
C ASP A 82 27.55 21.51 -6.07
N MET A 83 26.47 21.50 -5.29
CA MET A 83 25.55 22.64 -5.19
C MET A 83 25.43 23.30 -3.82
N SER A 84 24.97 24.55 -3.84
CA SER A 84 24.79 25.47 -2.71
C SER A 84 24.06 24.87 -1.50
N PHE A 85 24.26 25.47 -0.31
CA PHE A 85 23.67 25.02 0.96
C PHE A 85 22.15 24.72 0.89
N PHE A 86 21.39 25.51 0.12
CA PHE A 86 19.95 25.29 -0.08
C PHE A 86 19.65 23.98 -0.83
N LEU A 87 20.41 23.67 -1.88
CA LEU A 87 20.28 22.42 -2.63
C LEU A 87 20.72 21.21 -1.82
N LEU A 88 21.71 21.36 -0.93
CA LEU A 88 22.10 20.32 0.02
C LEU A 88 20.99 20.01 1.04
N ALA A 89 20.30 21.03 1.55
CA ALA A 89 19.16 20.85 2.44
C ALA A 89 17.95 20.24 1.73
N LEU A 90 17.73 20.56 0.45
CA LEU A 90 16.71 19.91 -0.37
C LEU A 90 17.05 18.43 -0.61
N TYR A 91 18.32 18.15 -0.90
CA TYR A 91 18.86 16.81 -1.12
C TYR A 91 18.68 15.90 0.11
N SER A 92 19.02 16.39 1.31
CA SER A 92 18.85 15.61 2.54
C SER A 92 17.37 15.30 2.81
N ARG A 93 16.47 16.24 2.51
CA ARG A 93 15.02 16.03 2.64
C ARG A 93 14.49 15.01 1.63
N THR A 94 14.95 15.06 0.38
CA THR A 94 14.54 14.06 -0.62
C THR A 94 15.05 12.67 -0.28
N GLN A 95 16.27 12.55 0.26
CA GLN A 95 16.79 11.28 0.77
C GLN A 95 15.90 10.70 1.87
N ILE A 96 15.52 11.51 2.87
CA ILE A 96 14.63 11.09 3.96
C ILE A 96 13.29 10.60 3.40
N LEU A 97 12.68 11.34 2.47
CA LEU A 97 11.44 10.91 1.82
C LEU A 97 11.60 9.58 1.09
N PHE A 98 12.72 9.39 0.41
CA PHE A 98 13.03 8.16 -0.32
C PHE A 98 13.17 6.95 0.62
N ILE A 99 13.84 7.14 1.76
CA ILE A 99 14.00 6.12 2.83
C ILE A 99 12.65 5.67 3.36
N HIS A 100 11.71 6.60 3.53
CA HIS A 100 10.38 6.28 4.05
C HIS A 100 9.43 5.76 2.98
N PHE A 101 9.73 5.93 1.69
CA PHE A 101 8.77 5.67 0.62
C PHE A 101 8.34 4.20 0.54
N SER A 102 9.29 3.26 0.62
CA SER A 102 8.98 1.82 0.65
C SER A 102 8.13 1.46 1.86
N TYR A 103 8.50 1.98 3.03
CA TYR A 103 7.78 1.77 4.28
C TYR A 103 6.34 2.30 4.21
N ILE A 104 6.13 3.49 3.61
CA ILE A 104 4.80 4.08 3.43
C ILE A 104 3.94 3.20 2.52
N ILE A 105 4.48 2.67 1.42
CA ILE A 105 3.72 1.76 0.52
C ILE A 105 3.28 0.51 1.28
N ILE A 106 4.20 -0.16 1.99
CA ILE A 106 3.90 -1.40 2.70
C ILE A 106 2.93 -1.12 3.87
N SER A 107 3.05 0.05 4.50
CA SER A 107 2.11 0.55 5.52
C SER A 107 0.71 0.78 4.98
N LEU A 108 0.55 1.31 3.76
CA LEU A 108 -0.77 1.46 3.16
C LEU A 108 -1.46 0.11 2.95
N ILE A 109 -0.72 -0.89 2.49
CA ILE A 109 -1.22 -2.26 2.34
C ILE A 109 -1.61 -2.83 3.71
N PHE A 110 -0.77 -2.61 4.72
CA PHE A 110 -1.08 -2.98 6.10
C PHE A 110 -2.41 -2.40 6.56
N PHE A 111 -2.67 -1.11 6.33
CA PHE A 111 -3.94 -0.51 6.73
C PHE A 111 -5.12 -1.04 5.94
N ASP A 112 -4.97 -1.19 4.63
CA ASP A 112 -6.05 -1.71 3.81
C ASP A 112 -6.40 -3.14 4.24
N LEU A 113 -5.42 -3.98 4.54
CA LEU A 113 -5.64 -5.32 5.10
C LEU A 113 -6.20 -5.30 6.52
N PHE A 114 -5.61 -4.53 7.43
CA PHE A 114 -6.00 -4.46 8.83
C PHE A 114 -7.47 -4.06 8.97
N VAL A 115 -7.90 -3.05 8.23
CA VAL A 115 -9.27 -2.55 8.27
C VAL A 115 -10.27 -3.54 7.66
N VAL A 116 -9.85 -4.36 6.69
CA VAL A 116 -10.71 -5.42 6.11
C VAL A 116 -10.81 -6.60 7.07
N VAL A 117 -9.71 -7.01 7.68
CA VAL A 117 -9.66 -8.13 8.65
C VAL A 117 -10.36 -7.78 9.95
N PHE A 118 -10.28 -6.51 10.38
CA PHE A 118 -10.88 -5.96 11.59
C PHE A 118 -11.79 -4.76 11.25
N PRO A 119 -13.02 -4.99 10.77
CA PRO A 119 -13.94 -3.92 10.38
C PRO A 119 -14.20 -2.94 11.53
N PRO A 120 -14.15 -1.62 11.28
CA PRO A 120 -14.26 -0.60 12.35
C PRO A 120 -15.64 -0.51 13.01
N THR A 121 -16.68 -1.16 12.45
CA THR A 121 -17.95 -1.38 13.17
C THR A 121 -17.78 -2.15 14.46
N ASN A 122 -16.67 -2.89 14.61
CA ASN A 122 -16.29 -3.58 15.85
C ASN A 122 -15.38 -2.74 16.76
N LEU A 123 -14.94 -1.55 16.32
CA LEU A 123 -14.04 -0.65 17.06
C LEU A 123 -14.81 0.58 17.57
N TYR A 124 -15.89 0.36 18.32
CA TYR A 124 -16.49 1.43 19.11
C TYR A 124 -15.61 1.68 20.34
N PHE A 125 -14.84 2.77 20.32
CA PHE A 125 -14.08 3.23 21.48
C PHE A 125 -15.01 3.93 22.47
N LYS A 126 -15.62 3.13 23.35
CA LYS A 126 -16.62 3.55 24.36
C LYS A 126 -16.12 4.62 25.33
N THR A 127 -14.81 4.84 25.40
CA THR A 127 -14.17 5.82 26.30
C THR A 127 -14.05 7.24 25.72
N CYS A 128 -14.20 7.44 24.40
CA CYS A 128 -14.02 8.78 23.80
C CYS A 128 -15.23 9.28 22.98
N ASP A 129 -16.25 8.46 22.72
CA ASP A 129 -17.43 8.80 21.91
C ASP A 129 -17.09 9.36 20.49
N ILE A 130 -15.89 9.04 19.99
CA ILE A 130 -15.45 9.44 18.65
C ILE A 130 -15.83 8.33 17.68
N HIS A 131 -16.84 8.60 16.84
CA HIS A 131 -17.14 7.75 15.69
C HIS A 131 -16.08 7.97 14.60
N MET A 132 -14.97 7.20 14.63
CA MET A 132 -13.95 7.32 13.58
C MET A 132 -14.39 6.66 12.28
N SER A 133 -14.46 7.44 11.19
CA SER A 133 -14.65 6.89 9.85
C SER A 133 -13.42 6.05 9.42
N ARG A 134 -13.62 5.08 8.53
CA ARG A 134 -12.54 4.26 7.93
C ARG A 134 -11.38 5.11 7.40
N ARG A 135 -11.70 6.28 6.83
CA ARG A 135 -10.72 7.23 6.29
C ARG A 135 -9.91 7.92 7.39
N ASN A 136 -10.55 8.29 8.49
CA ASN A 136 -9.89 8.94 9.62
C ASN A 136 -8.93 7.98 10.32
N ILE A 137 -9.34 6.73 10.53
CA ILE A 137 -8.48 5.68 11.09
C ILE A 137 -7.24 5.49 10.21
N LYS A 138 -7.42 5.37 8.90
CA LYS A 138 -6.30 5.24 7.95
C LYS A 138 -5.34 6.43 8.05
N CYS A 139 -5.86 7.66 8.15
CA CYS A 139 -5.03 8.86 8.26
C CYS A 139 -4.23 8.89 9.58
N VAL A 140 -4.89 8.68 10.72
CA VAL A 140 -4.25 8.66 12.04
C VAL A 140 -3.17 7.58 12.09
N MET A 141 -3.47 6.38 11.61
CA MET A 141 -2.51 5.30 11.69
C MET A 141 -1.30 5.51 10.77
N ILE A 142 -1.46 6.12 9.59
CA ILE A 142 -0.31 6.51 8.74
C ILE A 142 0.62 7.44 9.53
N VAL A 143 0.08 8.43 10.24
CA VAL A 143 0.89 9.34 11.07
C VAL A 143 1.61 8.56 12.17
N VAL A 144 0.91 7.64 12.86
CA VAL A 144 1.51 6.80 13.91
C VAL A 144 2.67 5.96 13.35
N LEU A 145 2.51 5.31 12.18
CA LEU A 145 3.58 4.51 11.59
C LEU A 145 4.76 5.36 11.12
N ILE A 146 4.53 6.58 10.60
CA ILE A 146 5.62 7.50 10.26
C ILE A 146 6.40 7.87 11.53
N VAL A 147 5.71 8.20 12.63
CA VAL A 147 6.36 8.49 13.91
C VAL A 147 7.13 7.28 14.43
N PHE A 148 6.54 6.09 14.39
CA PHE A 148 7.18 4.84 14.78
C PHE A 148 8.44 4.55 13.95
N ARG A 149 8.37 4.84 12.64
CA ARG A 149 9.49 4.73 11.71
C ARG A 149 10.63 5.69 12.02
N MET A 150 10.34 6.88 12.54
CA MET A 150 11.38 7.80 13.00
C MET A 150 12.13 7.28 14.22
N PHE A 151 11.45 6.58 15.13
CA PHE A 151 12.08 6.01 16.33
C PHE A 151 12.95 4.79 16.04
N LEU A 152 12.54 3.94 15.10
CA LEU A 152 13.20 2.67 14.79
C LEU A 152 13.92 2.71 13.42
N CYS A 153 14.38 3.89 13.00
CA CYS A 153 15.01 4.09 11.70
C CYS A 153 16.39 3.39 11.59
N ASN A 154 17.06 3.17 12.73
CA ASN A 154 18.40 2.58 12.83
C ASN A 154 18.38 1.08 13.12
N ASP A 155 17.20 0.48 13.25
CA ASP A 155 17.06 -0.93 13.56
C ASP A 155 17.17 -1.79 12.30
N ILE A 156 18.08 -2.78 12.35
CA ILE A 156 18.33 -3.68 11.24
C ILE A 156 18.32 -5.14 11.69
N PHE A 157 17.89 -6.00 10.78
CA PHE A 157 18.11 -7.44 10.86
C PHE A 157 19.36 -7.80 10.06
N VAL A 158 20.30 -8.50 10.70
CA VAL A 158 21.48 -9.05 10.06
C VAL A 158 21.28 -10.54 9.85
N LEU A 159 21.05 -10.93 8.60
CA LEU A 159 20.90 -12.31 8.18
C LEU A 159 22.26 -12.85 7.71
N SER A 160 22.79 -13.84 8.42
CA SER A 160 24.04 -14.51 8.09
C SER A 160 23.76 -15.87 7.42
N ILE A 161 24.15 -16.00 6.16
CA ILE A 161 24.02 -17.22 5.34
C ILE A 161 25.37 -17.50 4.67
N SER A 162 25.93 -18.70 4.90
CA SER A 162 27.14 -19.18 4.20
C SER A 162 28.33 -18.22 4.23
N GLY A 163 28.54 -17.52 5.36
CA GLY A 163 29.62 -16.54 5.52
C GLY A 163 29.34 -15.16 4.91
N CYS A 164 28.16 -14.95 4.30
CA CYS A 164 27.68 -13.65 3.85
C CYS A 164 26.72 -13.05 4.88
N GLU A 165 26.84 -11.75 5.14
CA GLU A 165 25.89 -10.99 5.96
C GLU A 165 25.03 -10.09 5.09
N ILE A 166 23.71 -10.16 5.27
CA ILE A 166 22.73 -9.31 4.60
C ILE A 166 22.10 -8.42 5.65
N LYS A 167 22.17 -7.10 5.44
CA LYS A 167 21.50 -6.12 6.30
C LYS A 167 20.11 -5.79 5.72
N LEU A 168 19.09 -6.13 6.49
CA LEU A 168 17.69 -5.90 6.18
C LEU A 168 17.14 -4.84 7.14
N ASP A 169 16.22 -4.02 6.65
CA ASP A 169 15.56 -3.00 7.44
C ASP A 169 14.51 -3.66 8.34
N PHE A 170 14.65 -3.50 9.66
CA PHE A 170 13.80 -4.18 10.65
C PHE A 170 12.32 -3.91 10.42
N LEU A 171 11.96 -2.64 10.24
CA LEU A 171 10.57 -2.23 10.11
C LEU A 171 9.94 -2.67 8.81
N ASN A 172 10.68 -2.56 7.69
CA ASN A 172 10.18 -3.01 6.38
C ASN A 172 9.91 -4.52 6.38
N VAL A 173 10.85 -5.32 6.91
CA VAL A 173 10.68 -6.77 7.02
C VAL A 173 9.52 -7.12 7.96
N SER A 174 9.44 -6.46 9.12
CA SER A 174 8.39 -6.73 10.11
C SER A 174 7.00 -6.43 9.56
N ILE A 175 6.80 -5.28 8.92
CA ILE A 175 5.50 -4.91 8.38
C ILE A 175 5.12 -5.77 7.17
N HIS A 176 6.10 -6.17 6.35
CA HIS A 176 5.88 -7.13 5.26
C HIS A 176 5.40 -8.48 5.82
N PHE A 177 6.08 -9.01 6.85
CA PHE A 177 5.65 -10.25 7.51
C PHE A 177 4.24 -10.15 8.11
N ILE A 178 3.93 -9.05 8.80
CA ILE A 178 2.59 -8.80 9.35
C ILE A 178 1.54 -8.75 8.22
N ASN A 179 1.85 -8.13 7.08
CA ASN A 179 0.96 -8.12 5.92
C ASN A 179 0.71 -9.51 5.35
N ILE A 180 1.73 -10.39 5.31
CA ILE A 180 1.54 -11.79 4.90
C ILE A 180 0.57 -12.47 5.86
N LEU A 181 0.76 -12.29 7.17
CA LEU A 181 -0.13 -12.87 8.18
C LEU A 181 -1.57 -12.36 8.04
N LEU A 182 -1.77 -11.05 7.91
CA LEU A 182 -3.10 -10.46 7.69
C LEU A 182 -3.74 -10.96 6.41
N LEU A 183 -2.97 -11.13 5.32
CA LEU A 183 -3.47 -11.67 4.07
C LEU A 183 -3.92 -13.13 4.24
N ILE A 184 -3.18 -13.95 4.98
CA ILE A 184 -3.57 -15.33 5.29
C ILE A 184 -4.86 -15.35 6.11
N ILE A 185 -4.96 -14.50 7.15
CA ILE A 185 -6.18 -14.37 7.96
C ILE A 185 -7.37 -13.97 7.07
N LEU A 186 -7.17 -13.01 6.16
CA LEU A 186 -8.20 -12.58 5.21
C LEU A 186 -8.64 -13.72 4.28
N ILE A 187 -7.71 -14.54 3.78
CA ILE A 187 -8.05 -15.73 2.96
C ILE A 187 -8.89 -16.73 3.76
N ILE A 188 -8.55 -16.96 5.03
CA ILE A 188 -9.32 -17.84 5.92
C ILE A 188 -10.71 -17.27 6.19
N GLN A 189 -10.81 -16.00 6.57
CA GLN A 189 -12.08 -15.31 6.80
C GLN A 189 -12.96 -15.35 5.55
N TRP A 190 -12.36 -15.12 4.37
CA TRP A 190 -13.06 -15.18 3.09
C TRP A 190 -13.65 -16.56 2.83
N LYS A 191 -12.91 -17.64 3.11
CA LYS A 191 -13.40 -19.01 2.96
C LYS A 191 -14.62 -19.29 3.84
N ILE A 192 -14.68 -18.69 5.03
CA ILE A 192 -15.76 -18.90 6.01
C ILE A 192 -16.97 -18.00 5.71
N SER A 193 -16.76 -16.70 5.52
CA SER A 193 -17.83 -15.69 5.56
C SER A 193 -18.11 -15.00 4.22
N GLY A 194 -17.30 -15.26 3.18
CA GLY A 194 -17.32 -14.48 1.95
C GLY A 194 -16.60 -13.13 2.09
N ILE A 195 -16.36 -12.45 0.97
CA ILE A 195 -15.75 -11.10 0.92
C ILE A 195 -16.80 -10.10 0.46
N HIS A 196 -16.87 -8.94 1.09
CA HIS A 196 -17.64 -7.82 0.55
C HIS A 196 -17.01 -7.32 -0.75
N GLN A 197 -17.85 -6.99 -1.73
CA GLN A 197 -17.41 -6.52 -3.05
C GLN A 197 -16.36 -5.39 -3.00
N LYS A 198 -16.52 -4.45 -2.06
CA LYS A 198 -15.61 -3.30 -1.89
C LYS A 198 -14.20 -3.73 -1.46
N ASP A 199 -14.09 -4.83 -0.71
CA ASP A 199 -12.82 -5.32 -0.17
C ASP A 199 -12.11 -6.28 -1.13
N SER A 200 -12.78 -6.75 -2.19
CA SER A 200 -12.15 -7.56 -3.25
C SER A 200 -11.00 -6.84 -3.96
N TYR A 201 -11.13 -5.52 -4.18
CA TYR A 201 -10.06 -4.71 -4.79
C TYR A 201 -8.83 -4.63 -3.90
N ILE A 202 -9.03 -4.47 -2.59
CA ILE A 202 -7.96 -4.46 -1.59
C ILE A 202 -7.27 -5.82 -1.56
N PHE A 203 -8.04 -6.90 -1.56
CA PHE A 203 -7.52 -8.26 -1.58
C PHE A 203 -6.62 -8.51 -2.79
N ILE A 204 -7.11 -8.21 -4.01
CA ILE A 204 -6.33 -8.40 -5.24
C ILE A 204 -5.06 -7.55 -5.23
N ASN A 205 -5.14 -6.28 -4.84
CA ASN A 205 -3.98 -5.40 -4.79
C ASN A 205 -2.96 -5.85 -3.75
N SER A 206 -3.42 -6.29 -2.59
CA SER A 206 -2.54 -6.85 -1.56
C SER A 206 -1.82 -8.09 -2.07
N ILE A 207 -2.51 -9.02 -2.74
CA ILE A 207 -1.84 -10.19 -3.36
C ILE A 207 -0.76 -9.75 -4.34
N VAL A 208 -1.08 -8.84 -5.27
CA VAL A 208 -0.13 -8.39 -6.30
C VAL A 208 1.12 -7.76 -5.67
N TYR A 209 0.94 -6.84 -4.71
CA TYR A 209 2.07 -6.22 -4.03
C TYR A 209 2.87 -7.21 -3.20
N MET A 210 2.22 -8.03 -2.37
CA MET A 210 2.90 -8.96 -1.48
C MET A 210 3.70 -10.01 -2.27
N LEU A 211 3.12 -10.53 -3.36
CA LEU A 211 3.79 -11.47 -4.26
C LEU A 211 5.03 -10.83 -4.89
N LEU A 212 4.88 -9.65 -5.51
CA LEU A 212 5.98 -9.00 -6.23
C LEU A 212 7.09 -8.53 -5.29
N ILE A 213 6.75 -7.96 -4.13
CA ILE A 213 7.74 -7.59 -3.11
C ILE A 213 8.53 -8.83 -2.66
N THR A 214 7.84 -9.94 -2.36
CA THR A 214 8.51 -11.18 -1.94
C THR A 214 9.41 -11.74 -3.04
N ILE A 215 8.99 -11.69 -4.30
CA ILE A 215 9.83 -12.10 -5.45
C ILE A 215 11.09 -11.24 -5.51
N PHE A 216 10.97 -9.92 -5.43
CA PHE A 216 12.12 -9.01 -5.48
C PHE A 216 13.07 -9.17 -4.30
N GLU A 217 12.56 -9.35 -3.08
CA GLU A 217 13.37 -9.65 -1.89
C GLU A 217 14.10 -10.97 -2.04
N THR A 218 13.41 -12.01 -2.53
CA THR A 218 14.02 -13.33 -2.78
C THR A 218 15.12 -13.25 -3.83
N ILE A 219 14.90 -12.53 -4.93
CA ILE A 219 15.93 -12.30 -5.96
C ILE A 219 17.15 -11.58 -5.36
N THR A 220 16.93 -10.56 -4.52
CA THR A 220 18.01 -9.80 -3.86
C THR A 220 18.83 -10.71 -2.94
N ILE A 221 18.15 -11.49 -2.09
CA ILE A 221 18.81 -12.45 -1.19
C ILE A 221 19.58 -13.48 -2.00
N PHE A 222 18.99 -14.02 -3.07
CA PHE A 222 19.63 -15.03 -3.90
C PHE A 222 20.88 -14.49 -4.60
N LYS A 223 20.84 -13.28 -5.17
CA LYS A 223 22.01 -12.62 -5.76
C LYS A 223 23.12 -12.41 -4.73
N HIS A 224 22.77 -12.00 -3.51
CA HIS A 224 23.74 -11.78 -2.44
C HIS A 224 24.38 -13.07 -1.94
N VAL A 225 23.59 -14.12 -1.75
CA VAL A 225 24.09 -15.45 -1.34
C VAL A 225 24.96 -16.08 -2.43
N SER A 226 24.59 -15.90 -3.70
CA SER A 226 25.33 -16.45 -4.84
C SER A 226 26.60 -15.68 -5.19
N LYS A 227 26.93 -14.59 -4.47
CA LYS A 227 28.03 -13.67 -4.78
C LYS A 227 28.03 -13.28 -6.26
N TYR A 228 26.83 -12.96 -6.78
CA TYR A 228 26.66 -12.62 -8.18
C TYR A 228 27.53 -11.40 -8.53
N ASN A 229 28.50 -11.59 -9.43
CA ASN A 229 29.34 -10.51 -9.93
C ASN A 229 28.49 -9.57 -10.78
N SER A 230 28.05 -8.49 -10.15
CA SER A 230 27.33 -7.38 -10.77
C SER A 230 28.25 -6.17 -10.80
N ASP A 231 28.22 -5.42 -11.90
CA ASP A 231 28.90 -4.12 -12.03
C ASP A 231 28.36 -3.05 -11.07
N LEU A 232 27.30 -3.39 -10.32
CA LEU A 232 26.58 -2.56 -9.38
C LEU A 232 26.52 -3.24 -7.99
N PRO A 233 26.65 -2.48 -6.89
CA PRO A 233 26.51 -2.98 -5.52
C PRO A 233 25.15 -3.65 -5.27
N LEU A 234 25.08 -4.67 -4.41
CA LEU A 234 23.81 -5.35 -4.08
C LEU A 234 22.84 -4.47 -3.27
N THR A 235 23.35 -3.47 -2.56
CA THR A 235 22.57 -2.40 -1.88
C THR A 235 21.70 -1.59 -2.84
N PHE A 236 22.03 -1.63 -4.12
CA PHE A 236 21.42 -0.89 -5.22
C PHE A 236 20.09 -1.47 -5.72
N ASP A 237 19.91 -2.80 -5.65
CA ASP A 237 18.69 -3.48 -6.11
C ASP A 237 17.43 -2.95 -5.40
N LYS A 238 17.56 -2.59 -4.11
CA LYS A 238 16.48 -1.99 -3.32
C LYS A 238 15.99 -0.67 -3.94
N PHE A 239 16.89 0.19 -4.40
CA PHE A 239 16.54 1.47 -5.00
C PHE A 239 15.90 1.30 -6.38
N ILE A 240 16.37 0.32 -7.16
CA ILE A 240 15.75 -0.03 -8.44
C ILE A 240 14.26 -0.35 -8.24
N TYR A 241 13.92 -1.20 -7.25
CA TYR A 241 12.52 -1.56 -6.99
C TYR A 241 11.67 -0.37 -6.53
N ILE A 242 12.23 0.48 -5.66
CA ILE A 242 11.54 1.66 -5.14
C ILE A 242 11.29 2.71 -6.24
N VAL A 243 12.25 2.92 -7.16
CA VAL A 243 12.10 3.90 -8.25
C VAL A 243 11.22 3.37 -9.37
N TYR A 244 11.50 2.16 -9.87
CA TYR A 244 10.97 1.71 -11.16
C TYR A 244 9.75 0.79 -11.06
N TYR A 245 9.49 0.19 -9.89
CA TYR A 245 8.49 -0.86 -9.77
C TYR A 245 7.38 -0.50 -8.79
N PHE A 246 7.69 -0.35 -7.50
CA PHE A 246 6.70 -0.21 -6.41
C PHE A 246 5.66 0.90 -6.60
N PRO A 247 6.00 2.11 -7.10
CA PRO A 247 5.04 3.19 -7.31
C PRO A 247 3.97 2.85 -8.37
N TYR A 248 4.25 1.88 -9.25
CA TYR A 248 3.44 1.58 -10.43
C TYR A 248 2.73 0.23 -10.35
N LEU A 249 3.06 -0.63 -9.39
CA LEU A 249 2.50 -1.99 -9.29
C LEU A 249 0.97 -2.01 -9.18
N TRP A 250 0.37 -1.01 -8.51
CA TRP A 250 -1.09 -0.90 -8.39
C TRP A 250 -1.81 -0.83 -9.75
N ILE A 251 -1.14 -0.38 -10.82
CA ILE A 251 -1.71 -0.35 -12.17
C ILE A 251 -2.02 -1.77 -12.65
N ILE A 252 -1.17 -2.75 -12.31
CA ILE A 252 -1.44 -4.17 -12.61
C ILE A 252 -2.73 -4.61 -11.93
N SER A 253 -2.92 -4.25 -10.65
CA SER A 253 -4.13 -4.55 -9.90
C SER A 253 -5.38 -3.92 -10.50
N VAL A 254 -5.29 -2.69 -11.03
CA VAL A 254 -6.39 -2.07 -11.79
C VAL A 254 -6.76 -2.92 -12.99
N TYR A 255 -5.79 -3.41 -13.76
CA TYR A 255 -6.08 -4.22 -14.94
C TYR A 255 -6.67 -5.59 -14.57
N ILE A 256 -6.13 -6.25 -13.56
CA ILE A 256 -6.66 -7.53 -13.06
C ILE A 256 -8.11 -7.36 -12.60
N CYS A 257 -8.41 -6.36 -11.76
CA CYS A 257 -9.75 -6.15 -11.21
C CYS A 257 -10.81 -5.83 -12.28
N ASN A 258 -10.39 -5.26 -13.41
CA ASN A 258 -11.29 -4.89 -14.51
C ASN A 258 -11.26 -5.90 -15.66
N PHE A 259 -10.62 -7.05 -15.49
CA PHE A 259 -10.75 -8.16 -16.43
C PHE A 259 -12.15 -8.77 -16.30
N LYS A 260 -12.81 -9.10 -17.43
CA LYS A 260 -14.21 -9.53 -17.45
C LYS A 260 -14.51 -10.66 -16.44
N THR A 261 -13.66 -11.67 -16.39
CA THR A 261 -13.82 -12.81 -15.46
C THR A 261 -13.73 -12.38 -14.00
N VAL A 262 -12.77 -11.53 -13.66
CA VAL A 262 -12.57 -11.02 -12.30
C VAL A 262 -13.70 -10.08 -11.92
N GLN A 263 -14.15 -9.22 -12.82
CA GLN A 263 -15.25 -8.30 -12.57
C GLN A 263 -16.57 -9.05 -12.34
N THR A 264 -16.88 -10.07 -13.15
CA THR A 264 -18.03 -10.96 -12.92
C THR A 264 -17.90 -11.68 -11.58
N TRP A 265 -16.70 -12.15 -11.23
CA TRP A 265 -16.46 -12.78 -9.93
C TRP A 265 -16.69 -11.80 -8.76
N ILE A 266 -16.18 -10.56 -8.84
CA ILE A 266 -16.40 -9.48 -7.86
C ILE A 266 -17.91 -9.18 -7.74
N GLN A 267 -18.63 -9.07 -8.86
CA GLN A 267 -20.07 -8.83 -8.87
C GLN A 267 -20.87 -9.98 -8.26
N ASN A 268 -20.43 -11.22 -8.45
CA ASN A 268 -21.08 -12.38 -7.83
C ASN A 268 -20.89 -12.41 -6.31
N GLN A 269 -19.81 -11.82 -5.78
CA GLN A 269 -19.69 -11.63 -4.32
C GLN A 269 -20.78 -10.70 -3.79
N LYS A 270 -21.15 -9.63 -4.52
CA LYS A 270 -22.24 -8.72 -4.14
C LYS A 270 -23.56 -9.45 -3.89
N LYS A 271 -23.90 -10.42 -4.74
CA LYS A 271 -25.13 -11.22 -4.62
C LYS A 271 -25.11 -12.14 -3.41
N ARG A 272 -23.93 -12.61 -3.00
CA ARG A 272 -23.77 -13.52 -1.85
C ARG A 272 -23.90 -12.79 -0.52
N THR A 273 -23.42 -11.55 -0.42
CA THR A 273 -23.44 -10.78 0.84
C THR A 273 -24.74 -10.01 1.09
N SER A 274 -25.58 -9.77 0.08
CA SER A 274 -26.87 -9.08 0.26
C SER A 274 -27.94 -9.94 0.93
N VAL A 275 -27.74 -11.25 1.06
CA VAL A 275 -28.73 -12.20 1.59
C VAL A 275 -28.59 -12.41 3.11
N THR A 276 -27.51 -11.92 3.74
CA THR A 276 -27.17 -12.18 5.15
C THR A 276 -27.24 -10.95 6.06
N VAL A 277 -28.11 -9.99 5.76
CA VAL A 277 -28.46 -8.91 6.71
C VAL A 277 -29.92 -9.09 7.12
N VAL A 278 -30.20 -10.14 7.89
CA VAL A 278 -31.41 -10.19 8.71
C VAL A 278 -31.09 -9.36 9.95
N VAL A 279 -31.43 -8.07 9.90
CA VAL A 279 -31.42 -7.20 11.09
C VAL A 279 -32.50 -7.74 12.04
N PRO A 280 -32.19 -8.12 13.29
CA PRO A 280 -33.23 -8.34 14.28
C PRO A 280 -33.84 -6.96 14.57
N GLU A 281 -35.10 -6.80 14.20
CA GLU A 281 -35.88 -5.59 14.45
C GLU A 281 -36.19 -5.46 15.95
N CYS A 282 -35.20 -5.09 16.76
CA CYS A 282 -35.45 -4.63 18.13
C CYS A 282 -35.82 -3.14 18.09
N ARG A 283 -37.05 -2.85 17.64
CA ARG A 283 -37.71 -1.57 17.91
C ARG A 283 -38.12 -1.56 19.39
N VAL A 284 -37.29 -1.00 20.26
CA VAL A 284 -37.77 -0.49 21.55
C VAL A 284 -38.38 0.89 21.28
N VAL A 285 -39.70 0.90 21.16
CA VAL A 285 -40.51 2.11 21.04
C VAL A 285 -40.48 2.82 22.40
N VAL A 286 -39.57 3.79 22.57
CA VAL A 286 -39.73 4.83 23.59
C VAL A 286 -40.29 6.05 22.88
N ARG A 287 -41.54 6.38 23.19
CA ARG A 287 -42.32 7.49 22.65
C ARG A 287 -41.99 8.76 23.45
N PRO A 288 -41.43 9.84 22.85
CA PRO A 288 -41.59 11.17 23.40
C PRO A 288 -42.87 11.78 22.81
N GLN A 289 -43.70 12.34 23.68
CA GLN A 289 -44.89 13.10 23.29
C GLN A 289 -44.51 14.33 22.44
N ARG A 290 -44.96 14.30 21.18
CA ARG A 290 -45.69 15.35 20.45
C ARG A 290 -45.34 16.82 20.77
N ILE A 291 -44.67 17.49 19.84
CA ILE A 291 -45.04 18.83 19.34
C ILE A 291 -44.80 18.84 17.82
N ASP A 292 -45.76 19.40 17.11
CA ASP A 292 -45.98 19.39 15.66
C ASP A 292 -44.85 20.03 14.83
N GLU A 293 -44.60 19.50 13.62
CA GLU A 293 -44.65 20.26 12.35
C GLU A 293 -44.16 19.41 11.15
N THR A 294 -45.11 19.12 10.24
CA THR A 294 -44.98 18.78 8.81
C THR A 294 -43.91 17.77 8.34
N VAL A 295 -44.30 16.48 8.32
CA VAL A 295 -43.65 15.43 7.53
C VAL A 295 -44.31 15.40 6.14
N ILE A 296 -43.55 15.72 5.09
CA ILE A 296 -43.92 15.40 3.71
C ILE A 296 -43.73 13.89 3.55
N SER A 297 -44.85 13.19 3.49
CA SER A 297 -44.94 11.76 3.22
C SER A 297 -44.96 11.52 1.70
N GLU A 298 -43.87 11.00 1.15
CA GLU A 298 -43.95 10.24 -0.11
C GLU A 298 -43.69 8.77 0.20
N LEU A 299 -44.78 8.08 0.54
CA LEU A 299 -44.85 6.62 0.50
C LEU A 299 -45.56 6.22 -0.80
N SER A 300 -44.81 5.54 -1.64
CA SER A 300 -45.19 4.58 -2.68
C SER A 300 -46.69 4.32 -2.90
N VAL A 301 -47.17 4.65 -4.10
CA VAL A 301 -48.27 3.93 -4.74
C VAL A 301 -47.65 3.02 -5.80
N SER A 302 -47.64 1.74 -5.51
CA SER A 302 -47.42 0.67 -6.48
C SER A 302 -48.71 0.42 -7.26
N GLU A 303 -48.53 0.19 -8.56
CA GLU A 303 -49.37 -0.61 -9.47
C GLU A 303 -50.76 -0.06 -9.86
N VAL A 304 -50.97 -0.01 -11.18
CA VAL A 304 -52.09 -0.62 -11.96
C VAL A 304 -52.45 0.27 -13.17
N GLU A 305 -52.19 -0.29 -14.37
CA GLU A 305 -52.83 -0.09 -15.69
C GLU A 305 -52.80 1.32 -16.33
N THR A 306 -52.60 1.50 -17.65
CA THR A 306 -53.16 0.77 -18.79
C THR A 306 -52.23 0.79 -20.02
N VAL A 307 -52.20 -0.34 -20.72
CA VAL A 307 -51.94 -0.43 -22.15
C VAL A 307 -53.02 0.37 -22.91
N MET A 308 -52.59 1.19 -23.86
CA MET A 308 -53.33 1.48 -25.08
C MET A 308 -52.34 1.69 -26.22
#